data_AF-A0A372H0J2-F1
#
_entry.id   AF-A0A372H0J2-F1
#
_cell.length_a   1.000
_cell.length_b   1.000
_cell.length_c   1.000
_cell.angle_alpha   90.00
_cell.angle_beta   90.00
_cell.angle_gamma   90.00
#
_symmetry.space_group_name_H-M   'P 1'
#
loop_
_entity.id
_entity.type
_entity.pdbx_description
1 polymer ?
#
loop_
_entity_poly.entity_id
_entity_poly.type
_entity_poly.pdbx_seq_one_letter_code
_entity_poly.pdbx_strand_id
1 'polypeptide(L)'
;MATPRERFAEALSFLKGLQDQGIVGIHTDDIPNVKHRQLLVKNGFLQEVTKGWYIATDPNGKDGETTAWYSSYWEFIARFLNRKYGDDWSLSADQSLLLHAGNRSVPQQLHIRSPKGNNKPTPLPYNTSLFNLKTDIPTSEQTIIEEGIRMYSLQASLIYAGVSVYTSNAIDARTTLSLIRDASELLPILLENGHTTLAGRLAGAFRNIQRNRIANQIMETFKQADYDIREEDPFDAKLELKLSARERSPYANRIRLIWLQMRGAVMANFPQAPGIRTDHESYMKDVDDIYITDAYHSLSIERYRVTPELIQKVSSGEWDTEENEGDRKQRDAMAARGYYQAFQSVKRSIKAILEGANAGTQVDKDHATWYRQLFDPSVTAGLLKASDLSGYRNSQVYIGNSKHVPLNVEAMRDAMPILFELLEEESEASVRAVLGHFVFVFIHPYMDGNGRMGRFLMNTMLASGGYPWTVIPVEKRDEYMQALEEASVRQNIEPFAKFLGDLVNERMKGKNAAELPNKK
;
A
#
# COMPACT_ATOMS: atom_id res chain seq x y z
N MET A 1 -22.10 -24.66 38.40
CA MET A 1 -22.02 -23.38 37.67
C MET A 1 -20.63 -23.26 37.09
N ALA A 2 -20.49 -22.95 35.80
CA ALA A 2 -19.18 -22.74 35.17
C ALA A 2 -18.38 -21.64 35.90
N THR A 3 -17.09 -21.85 36.08
CA THR A 3 -16.15 -20.89 36.67
C THR A 3 -15.97 -19.67 35.75
N PRO A 4 -15.46 -18.54 36.27
CA PRO A 4 -15.16 -17.37 35.43
C PRO A 4 -14.19 -17.68 34.26
N ARG A 5 -13.24 -18.59 34.46
CA ARG A 5 -12.30 -19.04 33.41
C ARG A 5 -12.98 -19.87 32.34
N GLU A 6 -13.84 -20.81 32.73
CA GLU A 6 -14.61 -21.65 31.78
C GLU A 6 -15.53 -20.79 30.90
N ARG A 7 -16.25 -19.83 31.50
CA ARG A 7 -17.11 -18.91 30.73
C ARG A 7 -16.33 -18.03 29.75
N PHE A 8 -15.10 -17.65 30.11
CA PHE A 8 -14.25 -16.89 29.21
C PHE A 8 -13.73 -17.76 28.07
N ALA A 9 -13.33 -19.00 28.34
CA ALA A 9 -12.93 -19.96 27.31
C ALA A 9 -14.09 -20.28 26.34
N GLU A 10 -15.32 -20.40 26.85
CA GLU A 10 -16.53 -20.54 26.02
C GLU A 10 -16.74 -19.31 25.12
N ALA A 11 -16.57 -18.10 25.67
CA ALA A 11 -16.68 -16.86 24.89
C ALA A 11 -15.62 -16.76 23.79
N LEU A 12 -14.36 -17.15 24.08
CA LEU A 12 -13.28 -17.20 23.10
C LEU A 12 -13.53 -18.25 22.01
N SER A 13 -14.02 -19.42 22.38
CA SER A 13 -14.37 -20.48 21.43
C SER A 13 -15.50 -20.04 20.50
N PHE A 14 -16.47 -19.30 21.04
CA PHE A 14 -17.55 -18.71 20.26
C PHE A 14 -17.03 -17.67 19.26
N LEU A 15 -16.18 -16.74 19.73
CA LEU A 15 -15.57 -15.74 18.85
C LEU A 15 -14.75 -16.39 17.73
N LYS A 16 -13.95 -17.41 18.08
CA LYS A 16 -13.20 -18.20 17.09
C LYS A 16 -14.13 -18.80 16.03
N GLY A 17 -15.27 -19.36 16.43
CA GLY A 17 -16.26 -19.89 15.49
C GLY A 17 -16.78 -18.85 14.48
N LEU A 18 -16.95 -17.59 14.90
CA LEU A 18 -17.29 -16.49 13.98
C LEU A 18 -16.12 -16.16 13.03
N GLN A 19 -14.89 -16.13 13.55
CA GLN A 19 -13.69 -15.85 12.76
C GLN A 19 -13.39 -16.95 11.74
N ASP A 20 -13.56 -18.22 12.12
CA ASP A 20 -13.39 -19.39 11.25
C ASP A 20 -14.43 -19.38 10.09
N GLN A 21 -15.57 -18.70 10.25
CA GLN A 21 -16.57 -18.46 9.21
C GLN A 21 -16.29 -17.22 8.35
N GLY A 22 -15.22 -16.48 8.63
CA GLY A 22 -14.88 -15.23 7.94
C GLY A 22 -15.83 -14.08 8.27
N ILE A 23 -16.53 -14.11 9.41
CA ILE A 23 -17.48 -13.07 9.78
C ILE A 23 -16.71 -11.84 10.30
N VAL A 24 -16.75 -10.76 9.50
CA VAL A 24 -16.25 -9.44 9.88
C VAL A 24 -17.41 -8.46 10.12
N GLY A 25 -17.26 -7.59 11.11
CA GLY A 25 -18.29 -6.66 11.58
C GLY A 25 -19.45 -7.39 12.27
N ILE A 26 -19.28 -7.73 13.54
CA ILE A 26 -20.16 -8.59 14.33
C ILE A 26 -21.30 -7.76 14.94
N HIS A 27 -22.54 -8.09 14.60
CA HIS A 27 -23.74 -7.48 15.21
C HIS A 27 -24.10 -8.19 16.53
N THR A 28 -24.84 -7.51 17.43
CA THR A 28 -25.27 -8.13 18.70
C THR A 28 -26.03 -9.44 18.55
N ASP A 29 -26.72 -9.61 17.42
CA ASP A 29 -27.50 -10.82 17.12
C ASP A 29 -26.61 -12.01 16.75
N ASP A 30 -25.38 -11.75 16.28
CA ASP A 30 -24.39 -12.79 16.03
C ASP A 30 -23.78 -13.32 17.34
N ILE A 31 -23.84 -12.53 18.42
CA ILE A 31 -23.43 -12.93 19.78
C ILE A 31 -24.64 -12.80 20.73
N PRO A 32 -25.64 -13.71 20.64
CA PRO A 32 -26.88 -13.61 21.39
C PRO A 32 -26.65 -13.66 22.91
N ASN A 33 -25.60 -14.34 23.36
CA ASN A 33 -25.21 -14.36 24.77
C ASN A 33 -24.51 -13.05 25.18
N VAL A 34 -25.25 -12.18 25.87
CA VAL A 34 -24.76 -10.89 26.38
C VAL A 34 -23.50 -11.03 27.25
N LYS A 35 -23.39 -12.11 28.04
CA LYS A 35 -22.22 -12.33 28.90
C LYS A 35 -20.96 -12.64 28.10
N HIS A 36 -21.07 -13.37 26.99
CA HIS A 36 -19.92 -13.59 26.09
C HIS A 36 -19.41 -12.27 25.53
N ARG A 37 -20.33 -11.45 25.00
CA ARG A 37 -20.00 -10.14 24.45
C ARG A 37 -19.31 -9.23 25.49
N GLN A 38 -19.86 -9.14 26.70
CA GLN A 38 -19.27 -8.36 27.79
C GLN A 38 -17.87 -8.86 28.18
N LEU A 39 -17.66 -10.18 28.23
CA LEU A 39 -16.36 -10.76 28.55
C LEU A 39 -15.33 -10.47 27.45
N LEU A 40 -15.70 -10.60 26.18
CA LEU A 40 -14.80 -10.37 25.06
C LEU A 40 -14.41 -8.90 24.95
N VAL A 41 -15.36 -7.96 25.10
CA VAL A 41 -15.08 -6.52 25.11
C VAL A 41 -14.20 -6.15 26.31
N LYS A 42 -14.54 -6.64 27.50
CA LYS A 42 -13.76 -6.36 28.73
C LYS A 42 -12.30 -6.79 28.61
N ASN A 43 -12.03 -7.88 27.90
CA ASN A 43 -10.68 -8.42 27.74
C ASN A 43 -10.02 -8.01 26.41
N GLY A 44 -10.58 -7.05 25.66
CA GLY A 44 -9.93 -6.50 24.46
C GLY A 44 -9.98 -7.40 23.21
N PHE A 45 -10.79 -8.45 23.19
CA PHE A 45 -10.98 -9.32 22.02
C PHE A 45 -12.06 -8.79 21.05
N LEU A 46 -12.91 -7.87 21.53
CA LEU A 46 -13.89 -7.16 20.71
C LEU A 46 -13.82 -5.66 21.01
N GLN A 47 -13.90 -4.87 19.95
CA GLN A 47 -14.06 -3.41 20.01
C GLN A 47 -15.40 -3.01 19.41
N GLU A 48 -16.18 -2.18 20.12
CA GLU A 48 -17.40 -1.59 19.57
C GLU A 48 -17.03 -0.50 18.55
N VAL A 49 -17.59 -0.61 17.35
CA VAL A 49 -17.37 0.33 16.23
C VAL A 49 -18.45 1.40 16.24
N THR A 50 -19.71 0.96 16.34
CA THR A 50 -20.90 1.79 16.50
C THR A 50 -21.94 0.97 17.27
N LYS A 51 -23.01 1.60 17.73
CA LYS A 51 -23.97 0.97 18.65
C LYS A 51 -24.43 -0.40 18.17
N GLY A 52 -24.06 -1.45 18.91
CA GLY A 52 -24.44 -2.84 18.63
C GLY A 52 -23.62 -3.54 17.54
N TRP A 53 -22.52 -2.94 17.10
CA TRP A 53 -21.61 -3.46 16.08
C TRP A 53 -20.18 -3.48 16.57
N TYR A 54 -19.50 -4.61 16.36
CA TYR A 54 -18.19 -4.90 16.91
C TYR A 54 -17.25 -5.42 15.83
N ILE A 55 -15.95 -5.32 16.07
CA ILE A 55 -14.91 -6.02 15.32
C ILE A 55 -14.02 -6.81 16.28
N ALA A 56 -13.40 -7.87 15.78
CA ALA A 56 -12.38 -8.60 16.53
C ALA A 56 -11.08 -7.79 16.60
N THR A 57 -10.41 -7.86 17.74
CA THR A 57 -9.17 -7.11 18.02
C THR A 57 -8.14 -7.98 18.73
N ASP A 58 -6.86 -7.63 18.63
CA ASP A 58 -5.81 -8.24 19.43
C ASP A 58 -5.78 -7.57 20.82
N PRO A 59 -5.98 -8.32 21.91
CA PRO A 59 -5.92 -7.77 23.27
C PRO A 59 -4.53 -7.28 23.68
N ASN A 60 -3.47 -7.69 22.96
CA ASN A 60 -2.10 -7.21 23.16
C ASN A 60 -1.77 -5.98 22.31
N GLY A 61 -2.74 -5.50 21.52
CA GLY A 61 -2.59 -4.28 20.74
C GLY A 61 -2.33 -3.07 21.65
N LYS A 62 -1.59 -2.08 21.13
CA LYS A 62 -1.34 -0.85 21.89
C LYS A 62 -2.60 0.03 21.89
N ASP A 63 -2.80 0.81 22.95
CA ASP A 63 -3.83 1.85 22.97
C ASP A 63 -3.65 2.78 21.75
N GLY A 64 -4.73 2.97 20.98
CA GLY A 64 -4.72 3.76 19.74
C GLY A 64 -4.24 3.01 18.49
N GLU A 65 -3.95 1.71 18.57
CA GLU A 65 -3.68 0.89 17.39
C GLU A 65 -4.89 0.84 16.45
N THR A 66 -4.66 1.07 15.16
CA THR A 66 -5.75 1.23 14.17
C THR A 66 -5.89 0.03 13.21
N THR A 67 -4.94 -0.92 13.27
CA THR A 67 -4.81 -2.06 12.36
C THR A 67 -6.09 -2.88 12.25
N ALA A 68 -6.71 -3.25 13.38
CA ALA A 68 -7.91 -4.07 13.40
C ALA A 68 -9.09 -3.38 12.68
N TRP A 69 -9.22 -2.06 12.85
CA TRP A 69 -10.27 -1.29 12.18
C TRP A 69 -10.01 -1.16 10.68
N TYR A 70 -8.82 -0.74 10.28
CA TYR A 70 -8.53 -0.51 8.86
C TYR A 70 -8.55 -1.82 8.05
N SER A 71 -8.07 -2.93 8.62
CA SER A 71 -8.16 -4.24 7.97
C SER A 71 -9.59 -4.77 7.85
N SER A 72 -10.46 -4.43 8.81
CA SER A 72 -11.87 -4.83 8.80
C SER A 72 -12.79 -3.86 8.04
N TYR A 73 -12.27 -2.70 7.60
CA TYR A 73 -13.09 -1.55 7.22
C TYR A 73 -14.11 -1.87 6.12
N TRP A 74 -13.65 -2.35 4.97
CA TRP A 74 -14.51 -2.56 3.81
C TRP A 74 -15.54 -3.68 4.04
N GLU A 75 -15.13 -4.79 4.65
CA GLU A 75 -16.03 -5.89 5.00
C GLU A 75 -17.07 -5.46 6.06
N PHE A 76 -16.63 -4.69 7.06
CA PHE A 76 -17.53 -4.08 8.04
C PHE A 76 -18.55 -3.19 7.36
N ILE A 77 -18.12 -2.29 6.46
CA ILE A 77 -19.00 -1.35 5.74
C ILE A 77 -20.02 -2.11 4.91
N ALA A 78 -19.59 -3.11 4.12
CA ALA A 78 -20.48 -3.95 3.32
C ALA A 78 -21.56 -4.57 4.20
N ARG A 79 -21.16 -5.25 5.28
CA ARG A 79 -22.09 -5.93 6.18
C ARG A 79 -23.01 -4.97 6.92
N PHE A 80 -22.47 -3.87 7.42
CA PHE A 80 -23.20 -2.82 8.13
C PHE A 80 -24.30 -2.21 7.25
N LEU A 81 -23.97 -1.85 6.01
CA LEU A 81 -24.91 -1.21 5.09
C LEU A 81 -25.93 -2.17 4.51
N ASN A 82 -25.53 -3.40 4.16
CA ASN A 82 -26.46 -4.44 3.72
C ASN A 82 -27.49 -4.78 4.81
N ARG A 83 -27.06 -4.86 6.08
CA ARG A 83 -28.00 -5.07 7.19
C ARG A 83 -28.92 -3.86 7.41
N LYS A 84 -28.40 -2.64 7.25
CA LYS A 84 -29.15 -1.41 7.54
C LYS A 84 -30.13 -1.00 6.44
N TYR A 85 -29.75 -1.17 5.18
CA TYR A 85 -30.51 -0.67 4.03
C TYR A 85 -30.95 -1.77 3.06
N GLY A 86 -30.50 -3.02 3.23
CA GLY A 86 -30.73 -4.07 2.23
C GLY A 86 -30.05 -3.67 0.92
N ASP A 87 -30.82 -3.62 -0.15
CA ASP A 87 -30.34 -3.22 -1.48
C ASP A 87 -30.44 -1.71 -1.74
N ASP A 88 -31.04 -0.94 -0.82
CA ASP A 88 -31.33 0.49 -0.99
C ASP A 88 -30.15 1.41 -0.64
N TRP A 89 -28.92 1.04 -1.02
CA TRP A 89 -27.73 1.87 -0.79
C TRP A 89 -26.65 1.68 -1.85
N SER A 90 -25.89 2.72 -2.17
CA SER A 90 -24.69 2.60 -3.01
C SER A 90 -23.62 3.56 -2.52
N LEU A 91 -22.34 3.25 -2.80
CA LEU A 91 -21.30 4.27 -2.76
C LEU A 91 -21.63 5.43 -3.71
N SER A 92 -21.12 6.62 -3.40
CA SER A 92 -21.13 7.76 -4.33
C SER A 92 -20.31 7.47 -5.60
N ALA A 93 -20.54 8.20 -6.68
CA ALA A 93 -19.80 8.04 -7.93
C ALA A 93 -18.29 8.25 -7.72
N ASP A 94 -17.90 9.32 -7.01
CA ASP A 94 -16.50 9.63 -6.67
C ASP A 94 -15.83 8.48 -5.92
N GLN A 95 -16.47 7.94 -4.88
CA GLN A 95 -15.91 6.83 -4.11
C GLN A 95 -15.85 5.53 -4.93
N SER A 96 -16.84 5.28 -5.78
CA SER A 96 -16.85 4.13 -6.69
C SER A 96 -15.68 4.21 -7.67
N LEU A 97 -15.41 5.41 -8.21
CA LEU A 97 -14.29 5.67 -9.12
C LEU A 97 -12.93 5.35 -8.45
N LEU A 98 -12.74 5.73 -7.18
CA LEU A 98 -11.52 5.38 -6.44
C LEU A 98 -11.33 3.85 -6.32
N LEU A 99 -12.40 3.11 -6.02
CA LEU A 99 -12.34 1.64 -5.93
C LEU A 99 -12.03 1.00 -7.28
N HIS A 100 -12.63 1.47 -8.37
CA HIS A 100 -12.30 1.05 -9.75
C HIS A 100 -10.84 1.34 -10.13
N ALA A 101 -10.25 2.39 -9.57
CA ALA A 101 -8.84 2.70 -9.73
C ALA A 101 -7.91 1.82 -8.86
N GLY A 102 -8.46 0.86 -8.11
CA GLY A 102 -7.72 0.02 -7.19
C GLY A 102 -7.35 0.70 -5.87
N ASN A 103 -7.88 1.90 -5.58
CA ASN A 103 -7.59 2.62 -4.35
C ASN A 103 -8.53 2.19 -3.22
N ARG A 104 -8.03 1.30 -2.36
CA ARG A 104 -8.76 0.78 -1.20
C ARG A 104 -8.39 1.45 0.11
N SER A 105 -7.75 2.62 0.05
CA SER A 105 -7.40 3.39 1.25
C SER A 105 -8.66 3.74 2.06
N VAL A 106 -8.57 3.67 3.39
CA VAL A 106 -9.71 3.98 4.26
C VAL A 106 -9.97 5.49 4.25
N PRO A 107 -11.13 5.96 3.75
CA PRO A 107 -11.42 7.39 3.68
C PRO A 107 -11.73 7.95 5.07
N GLN A 108 -11.40 9.23 5.29
CA GLN A 108 -11.81 9.94 6.50
C GLN A 108 -13.34 10.04 6.60
N GLN A 109 -14.01 10.20 5.46
CA GLN A 109 -15.46 10.15 5.38
C GLN A 109 -15.88 9.39 4.12
N LEU A 110 -16.56 8.25 4.32
CA LEU A 110 -17.13 7.46 3.24
C LEU A 110 -18.49 8.02 2.87
N HIS A 111 -18.64 8.43 1.61
CA HIS A 111 -19.88 8.98 1.09
C HIS A 111 -20.72 7.89 0.45
N ILE A 112 -21.91 7.66 1.03
CA ILE A 112 -22.90 6.73 0.51
C ILE A 112 -24.20 7.44 0.18
N ARG A 113 -25.01 6.80 -0.66
CA ARG A 113 -26.32 7.25 -1.12
C ARG A 113 -27.34 6.21 -0.69
N SER A 114 -28.48 6.66 -0.20
CA SER A 114 -29.63 5.80 0.09
C SER A 114 -30.92 6.62 0.10
N PRO A 115 -32.04 6.14 -0.46
CA PRO A 115 -33.35 6.79 -0.30
C PRO A 115 -33.77 6.91 1.17
N LYS A 116 -33.26 6.01 2.01
CA LYS A 116 -33.45 5.96 3.48
C LYS A 116 -32.34 6.70 4.25
N GLY A 117 -31.53 7.48 3.55
CA GLY A 117 -30.46 8.29 4.15
C GLY A 117 -30.97 9.35 5.12
N ASN A 118 -30.09 9.80 6.02
CA ASN A 118 -30.43 10.75 7.08
C ASN A 118 -29.66 12.08 6.98
N ASN A 119 -28.84 12.27 5.94
CA ASN A 119 -28.01 13.46 5.71
C ASN A 119 -27.10 13.81 6.90
N LYS A 120 -26.66 12.81 7.66
CA LYS A 120 -25.80 13.01 8.83
C LYS A 120 -24.61 12.06 8.81
N PRO A 121 -23.44 12.51 9.33
CA PRO A 121 -22.31 11.62 9.53
C PRO A 121 -22.62 10.63 10.67
N THR A 122 -22.28 9.37 10.46
CA THR A 122 -22.19 8.35 11.51
C THR A 122 -20.71 8.22 11.88
N PRO A 123 -20.30 8.61 13.09
CA PRO A 123 -18.92 8.43 13.54
C PRO A 123 -18.53 6.95 13.57
N LEU A 124 -17.30 6.68 13.16
CA LEU A 124 -16.64 5.39 13.22
C LEU A 124 -15.28 5.56 13.91
N PRO A 125 -14.58 4.46 14.29
CA PRO A 125 -13.29 4.53 14.97
C PRO A 125 -12.24 5.39 14.23
N TYR A 126 -11.30 5.92 15.00
CA TYR A 126 -10.11 6.65 14.50
C TYR A 126 -10.42 7.82 13.56
N ASN A 127 -11.43 8.62 13.92
CA ASN A 127 -11.86 9.81 13.17
C ASN A 127 -12.27 9.50 11.72
N THR A 128 -12.75 8.28 11.47
CA THR A 128 -13.43 7.92 10.23
C THR A 128 -14.94 8.12 10.40
N SER A 129 -15.67 8.27 9.31
CA SER A 129 -17.12 8.43 9.36
C SER A 129 -17.80 7.94 8.10
N LEU A 130 -19.10 7.67 8.21
CA LEU A 130 -19.97 7.37 7.09
C LEU A 130 -20.95 8.55 6.92
N PHE A 131 -20.90 9.25 5.79
CA PHE A 131 -21.90 10.26 5.46
C PHE A 131 -23.00 9.65 4.59
N ASN A 132 -24.22 9.63 5.12
CA ASN A 132 -25.35 9.04 4.41
C ASN A 132 -26.23 10.09 3.75
N LEU A 133 -26.01 10.30 2.46
CA LEU A 133 -26.80 11.21 1.64
C LEU A 133 -28.16 10.59 1.31
N LYS A 134 -29.23 11.30 1.68
CA LYS A 134 -30.61 10.94 1.33
C LYS A 134 -30.89 11.31 -0.11
N THR A 135 -30.79 10.33 -0.99
CA THR A 135 -30.93 10.51 -2.44
C THR A 135 -31.07 9.15 -3.12
N ASP A 136 -31.49 9.17 -4.38
CA ASP A 136 -31.62 7.96 -5.18
C ASP A 136 -30.26 7.31 -5.45
N ILE A 137 -30.33 5.98 -5.58
CA ILE A 137 -29.21 5.12 -5.96
C ILE A 137 -29.19 4.96 -7.48
N PRO A 138 -28.03 4.61 -8.08
CA PRO A 138 -27.95 4.31 -9.51
C PRO A 138 -28.91 3.18 -9.90
N THR A 139 -29.27 3.13 -11.18
CA THR A 139 -30.12 2.05 -11.70
C THR A 139 -29.40 0.70 -11.63
N SER A 140 -30.13 -0.40 -11.80
CA SER A 140 -29.55 -1.75 -11.83
C SER A 140 -28.44 -1.90 -12.87
N GLU A 141 -28.60 -1.28 -14.04
CA GLU A 141 -27.64 -1.34 -15.16
C GLU A 141 -26.37 -0.54 -14.87
N GLN A 142 -26.48 0.47 -14.00
CA GLN A 142 -25.39 1.34 -13.58
C GLN A 142 -24.75 0.88 -12.26
N THR A 143 -25.21 -0.24 -11.69
CA THR A 143 -24.77 -0.73 -10.39
C THR A 143 -24.00 -2.03 -10.53
N ILE A 144 -22.89 -2.15 -9.78
CA ILE A 144 -22.19 -3.40 -9.58
C ILE A 144 -22.09 -3.71 -8.08
N ILE A 145 -21.85 -4.99 -7.77
CA ILE A 145 -21.59 -5.46 -6.41
C ILE A 145 -20.27 -6.23 -6.44
N GLU A 146 -19.29 -5.76 -5.68
CA GLU A 146 -17.99 -6.42 -5.52
C GLU A 146 -17.72 -6.56 -4.02
N GLU A 147 -17.38 -7.77 -3.56
CA GLU A 147 -17.12 -8.03 -2.12
C GLU A 147 -18.26 -7.54 -1.19
N GLY A 148 -19.51 -7.57 -1.67
CA GLY A 148 -20.69 -7.10 -0.94
C GLY A 148 -20.86 -5.58 -0.89
N ILE A 149 -19.98 -4.82 -1.53
CA ILE A 149 -20.08 -3.36 -1.69
C ILE A 149 -20.90 -3.03 -2.94
N ARG A 150 -22.02 -2.32 -2.77
CA ARG A 150 -22.82 -1.79 -3.88
C ARG A 150 -22.26 -0.44 -4.34
N MET A 151 -21.92 -0.33 -5.61
CA MET A 151 -21.27 0.87 -6.17
C MET A 151 -21.63 1.11 -7.64
N TYR A 152 -21.32 2.31 -8.15
CA TYR A 152 -21.49 2.62 -9.57
C TYR A 152 -20.59 1.72 -10.43
N SER A 153 -21.07 1.33 -11.61
CA SER A 153 -20.22 0.73 -12.65
C SER A 153 -19.08 1.68 -13.02
N LEU A 154 -18.01 1.16 -13.64
CA LEU A 154 -16.87 1.97 -14.06
C LEU A 154 -17.33 3.16 -14.91
N GLN A 155 -18.18 2.89 -15.91
CA GLN A 155 -18.73 3.87 -16.84
C GLN A 155 -19.56 4.92 -16.11
N ALA A 156 -20.50 4.49 -15.26
CA ALA A 156 -21.36 5.41 -14.53
C ALA A 156 -20.57 6.23 -13.50
N SER A 157 -19.55 5.66 -12.86
CA SER A 157 -18.68 6.37 -11.92
C SER A 157 -17.91 7.50 -12.60
N LEU A 158 -17.36 7.28 -13.81
CA LEU A 158 -16.69 8.32 -14.59
C LEU A 158 -17.63 9.44 -15.01
N ILE A 159 -18.85 9.09 -15.46
CA ILE A 159 -19.84 10.05 -15.93
C ILE A 159 -20.35 10.93 -14.79
N TYR A 160 -20.70 10.34 -13.65
CA TYR A 160 -21.34 11.05 -12.54
C TYR A 160 -20.36 11.56 -11.48
N ALA A 161 -19.06 11.31 -11.63
CA ALA A 161 -18.07 11.85 -10.72
C ALA A 161 -18.02 13.39 -10.74
N GLY A 162 -17.85 13.97 -9.56
CA GLY A 162 -17.66 15.40 -9.36
C GLY A 162 -16.36 15.91 -10.01
N VAL A 163 -16.34 17.18 -10.42
CA VAL A 163 -15.14 17.81 -11.03
C VAL A 163 -13.92 17.69 -10.13
N SER A 164 -14.12 17.83 -8.81
CA SER A 164 -13.03 17.80 -7.83
C SER A 164 -12.22 16.52 -7.85
N VAL A 165 -12.80 15.36 -8.23
CA VAL A 165 -12.05 14.09 -8.24
C VAL A 165 -10.90 14.11 -9.26
N TYR A 166 -11.03 14.89 -10.34
CA TYR A 166 -10.02 14.99 -11.39
C TYR A 166 -8.79 15.78 -10.93
N THR A 167 -8.93 16.62 -9.90
CA THR A 167 -7.81 17.38 -9.31
C THR A 167 -7.33 16.74 -8.01
N SER A 168 -8.23 16.43 -7.07
CA SER A 168 -7.88 15.83 -5.77
C SER A 168 -7.41 14.37 -5.87
N ASN A 169 -7.81 13.66 -6.93
CA ASN A 169 -7.55 12.25 -7.14
C ASN A 169 -7.18 11.97 -8.60
N ALA A 170 -6.31 12.82 -9.17
CA ALA A 170 -5.96 12.78 -10.58
C ALA A 170 -5.42 11.41 -11.05
N ILE A 171 -4.63 10.71 -10.22
CA ILE A 171 -4.15 9.35 -10.52
C ILE A 171 -5.33 8.40 -10.68
N ASP A 172 -6.28 8.44 -9.77
CA ASP A 172 -7.44 7.54 -9.74
C ASP A 172 -8.36 7.80 -10.96
N ALA A 173 -8.61 9.06 -11.28
CA ALA A 173 -9.37 9.47 -12.46
C ALA A 173 -8.68 9.05 -13.77
N ARG A 174 -7.37 9.28 -13.92
CA ARG A 174 -6.62 8.84 -15.10
C ARG A 174 -6.56 7.32 -15.23
N THR A 175 -6.45 6.62 -14.11
CA THR A 175 -6.46 5.15 -14.07
C THR A 175 -7.78 4.63 -14.61
N THR A 176 -8.91 5.11 -14.09
CA THR A 176 -10.25 4.67 -14.55
C THR A 176 -10.54 5.04 -16.00
N LEU A 177 -10.18 6.25 -16.44
CA LEU A 177 -10.26 6.64 -17.85
C LEU A 177 -9.46 5.68 -18.75
N SER A 178 -8.30 5.20 -18.30
CA SER A 178 -7.45 4.31 -19.09
C SER A 178 -8.08 2.94 -19.36
N LEU A 179 -9.06 2.53 -18.55
CA LEU A 179 -9.77 1.25 -18.64
C LEU A 179 -10.90 1.26 -19.69
N ILE A 180 -11.39 2.43 -20.09
CA ILE A 180 -12.43 2.54 -21.11
C ILE A 180 -11.84 2.19 -22.48
N ARG A 181 -12.45 1.21 -23.17
CA ARG A 181 -11.92 0.67 -24.43
C ARG A 181 -12.24 1.59 -25.61
N ASP A 182 -13.46 2.10 -25.64
CA ASP A 182 -13.95 3.00 -26.66
C ASP A 182 -15.17 3.81 -26.18
N ALA A 183 -15.58 4.82 -26.96
CA ALA A 183 -16.64 5.73 -26.55
C ALA A 183 -18.02 5.06 -26.44
N SER A 184 -18.26 3.91 -27.08
CA SER A 184 -19.57 3.23 -27.04
C SER A 184 -19.93 2.71 -25.65
N GLU A 185 -18.94 2.55 -24.75
CA GLU A 185 -19.19 2.20 -23.36
C GLU A 185 -19.84 3.35 -22.56
N LEU A 186 -19.68 4.59 -23.01
CA LEU A 186 -20.14 5.79 -22.29
C LEU A 186 -21.33 6.46 -22.98
N LEU A 187 -21.36 6.43 -24.32
CA LEU A 187 -22.36 7.13 -25.13
C LEU A 187 -23.81 6.79 -24.78
N PRO A 188 -24.21 5.53 -24.51
CA PRO A 188 -25.59 5.22 -24.14
C PRO A 188 -26.07 6.01 -22.92
N ILE A 189 -25.28 6.04 -21.85
CA ILE A 189 -25.62 6.75 -20.60
C ILE A 189 -25.57 8.27 -20.81
N LEU A 190 -24.57 8.76 -21.56
CA LEU A 190 -24.41 10.19 -21.82
C LEU A 190 -25.56 10.76 -22.68
N LEU A 191 -26.02 10.01 -23.68
CA LEU A 191 -27.06 10.45 -24.62
C LEU A 191 -28.48 10.33 -24.05
N GLU A 192 -28.75 9.36 -23.18
CA GLU A 192 -30.10 9.10 -22.64
C GLU A 192 -30.75 10.33 -22.00
N ASN A 193 -29.95 11.25 -21.46
CA ASN A 193 -30.45 12.51 -20.89
C ASN A 193 -29.76 13.77 -21.46
N GLY A 194 -29.06 13.65 -22.59
CA GLY A 194 -28.38 14.78 -23.22
C GLY A 194 -27.36 15.47 -22.30
N HIS A 195 -26.52 14.71 -21.60
CA HIS A 195 -25.57 15.21 -20.59
C HIS A 195 -24.38 15.98 -21.20
N THR A 196 -24.62 17.10 -21.87
CA THR A 196 -23.61 17.85 -22.65
C THR A 196 -22.41 18.29 -21.80
N THR A 197 -22.63 18.77 -20.58
CA THR A 197 -21.56 19.18 -19.67
C THR A 197 -20.70 18.00 -19.23
N LEU A 198 -21.29 16.85 -18.90
CA LEU A 198 -20.54 15.65 -18.48
C LEU A 198 -19.79 15.04 -19.67
N ALA A 199 -20.41 15.01 -20.84
CA ALA A 199 -19.79 14.54 -22.08
C ALA A 199 -18.60 15.42 -22.49
N GLY A 200 -18.75 16.75 -22.43
CA GLY A 200 -17.70 17.70 -22.72
C GLY A 200 -16.50 17.59 -21.78
N ARG A 201 -16.77 17.40 -20.48
CA ARG A 201 -15.75 17.12 -19.47
C ARG A 201 -15.01 15.82 -19.74
N LEU A 202 -15.73 14.73 -20.02
CA LEU A 202 -15.11 13.44 -20.31
C LEU A 202 -14.28 13.49 -21.60
N ALA A 203 -14.75 14.19 -22.63
CA ALA A 203 -13.96 14.40 -23.85
C ALA A 203 -12.63 15.09 -23.53
N GLY A 204 -12.64 16.17 -22.73
CA GLY A 204 -11.41 16.83 -22.27
C GLY A 204 -10.54 15.92 -21.39
N ALA A 205 -11.15 15.13 -20.50
CA ALA A 205 -10.43 14.18 -19.67
C ALA A 205 -9.74 13.06 -20.49
N PHE A 206 -10.40 12.52 -21.52
CA PHE A 206 -9.79 11.58 -22.46
C PHE A 206 -8.69 12.24 -23.29
N ARG A 207 -8.85 13.52 -23.65
CA ARG A 207 -7.81 14.30 -24.32
C ARG A 207 -6.56 14.39 -23.45
N ASN A 208 -6.73 14.65 -22.16
CA ASN A 208 -5.64 14.74 -21.18
C ASN A 208 -4.78 13.48 -21.17
N ILE A 209 -5.40 12.30 -21.21
CA ILE A 209 -4.71 11.00 -21.25
C ILE A 209 -4.38 10.50 -22.67
N GLN A 210 -4.40 11.41 -23.66
CA GLN A 210 -4.08 11.15 -25.07
C GLN A 210 -4.97 10.10 -25.76
N ARG A 211 -6.19 9.88 -25.27
CA ARG A 211 -7.23 9.04 -25.88
C ARG A 211 -8.08 9.84 -26.86
N ASN A 212 -7.41 10.48 -27.82
CA ASN A 212 -8.02 11.41 -28.79
C ASN A 212 -9.20 10.83 -29.56
N ARG A 213 -9.15 9.54 -29.89
CA ARG A 213 -10.23 8.86 -30.64
C ARG A 213 -11.53 8.81 -29.83
N ILE A 214 -11.45 8.50 -28.53
CA ILE A 214 -12.62 8.44 -27.65
C ILE A 214 -13.20 9.85 -27.49
N ALA A 215 -12.35 10.83 -27.19
CA ALA A 215 -12.76 12.23 -27.07
C ALA A 215 -13.46 12.75 -28.33
N ASN A 216 -12.88 12.52 -29.52
CA ASN A 216 -13.47 12.94 -30.79
C ASN A 216 -14.83 12.27 -31.02
N GLN A 217 -14.93 10.95 -30.79
CA GLN A 217 -16.18 10.23 -31.01
C GLN A 217 -17.30 10.72 -30.07
N ILE A 218 -16.98 11.05 -28.82
CA ILE A 218 -17.96 11.68 -27.89
C ILE A 218 -18.45 13.01 -28.47
N MET A 219 -17.53 13.90 -28.85
CA MET A 219 -17.87 15.23 -29.38
C MET A 219 -18.66 15.16 -30.68
N GLU A 220 -18.27 14.29 -31.62
CA GLU A 220 -18.94 14.11 -32.90
C GLU A 220 -20.34 13.52 -32.74
N THR A 221 -20.51 12.51 -31.88
CA THR A 221 -21.82 11.87 -31.65
C THR A 221 -22.82 12.86 -31.06
N PHE A 222 -22.40 13.69 -30.11
CA PHE A 222 -23.27 14.73 -29.53
C PHE A 222 -23.66 15.79 -30.56
N LYS A 223 -22.72 16.24 -31.40
CA LYS A 223 -23.01 17.20 -32.48
C LYS A 223 -23.96 16.61 -33.53
N GLN A 224 -23.82 15.31 -33.86
CA GLN A 224 -24.73 14.61 -34.78
C GLN A 224 -26.13 14.44 -34.22
N ALA A 225 -26.26 14.40 -32.89
CA ALA A 225 -27.54 14.41 -32.19
C ALA A 225 -28.05 15.83 -31.88
N ASP A 226 -27.55 16.85 -32.58
CA ASP A 226 -27.93 18.26 -32.49
C ASP A 226 -27.76 18.91 -31.10
N TYR A 227 -26.87 18.37 -30.26
CA TYR A 227 -26.51 19.00 -28.99
C TYR A 227 -25.38 20.05 -29.14
N ASP A 228 -25.50 21.17 -28.44
CA ASP A 228 -24.38 22.10 -28.22
C ASP A 228 -23.48 21.57 -27.09
N ILE A 229 -22.29 21.08 -27.46
CA ILE A 229 -21.31 20.49 -26.56
C ILE A 229 -19.99 21.25 -26.60
N ARG A 230 -19.41 21.50 -25.43
CA ARG A 230 -18.12 22.19 -25.25
C ARG A 230 -17.15 21.28 -24.50
N GLU A 231 -15.97 21.07 -25.09
CA GLU A 231 -14.89 20.29 -24.47
C GLU A 231 -14.25 21.12 -23.35
N GLU A 232 -14.04 20.51 -22.17
CA GLU A 232 -13.39 21.12 -21.02
C GLU A 232 -12.49 20.07 -20.35
N ASP A 233 -11.19 20.37 -20.20
CA ASP A 233 -10.25 19.48 -19.49
C ASP A 233 -10.39 19.71 -17.97
N PRO A 234 -10.81 18.70 -17.18
CA PRO A 234 -11.00 18.86 -15.74
C PRO A 234 -9.71 18.72 -14.92
N PHE A 235 -8.56 18.45 -15.54
CA PHE A 235 -7.28 18.29 -14.85
C PHE A 235 -6.47 19.60 -14.81
N ASP A 236 -5.76 19.84 -13.71
CA ASP A 236 -4.85 21.01 -13.57
C ASP A 236 -3.58 20.88 -14.43
N ALA A 237 -3.18 19.66 -14.76
CA ALA A 237 -1.96 19.36 -15.49
C ALA A 237 -2.23 18.39 -16.65
N LYS A 238 -1.41 18.46 -17.70
CA LYS A 238 -1.45 17.50 -18.81
C LYS A 238 -0.65 16.25 -18.48
N LEU A 239 -1.08 15.10 -19.00
CA LEU A 239 -0.35 13.85 -18.86
C LEU A 239 0.69 13.70 -19.98
N GLU A 240 1.97 13.76 -19.60
CA GLU A 240 3.11 13.55 -20.50
C GLU A 240 3.52 12.06 -20.62
N LEU A 241 2.58 11.15 -20.36
CA LEU A 241 2.77 9.71 -20.46
C LEU A 241 1.69 9.09 -21.34
N LYS A 242 2.13 8.29 -22.32
CA LYS A 242 1.23 7.53 -23.16
C LYS A 242 0.91 6.19 -22.51
N LEU A 243 -0.25 6.10 -21.86
CA LEU A 243 -0.75 4.84 -21.30
C LEU A 243 -1.10 3.85 -22.41
N SER A 244 -0.71 2.59 -22.26
CA SER A 244 -1.08 1.51 -23.19
C SER A 244 -2.59 1.41 -23.30
N ALA A 245 -3.12 1.33 -24.53
CA ALA A 245 -4.54 1.08 -24.79
C ALA A 245 -4.93 -0.40 -24.61
N ARG A 246 -3.93 -1.28 -24.50
CA ARG A 246 -4.10 -2.72 -24.34
C ARG A 246 -3.99 -3.16 -22.89
N GLU A 247 -3.40 -2.34 -22.02
CA GLU A 247 -3.37 -2.61 -20.59
C GLU A 247 -4.81 -2.66 -20.04
N ARG A 248 -5.09 -3.68 -19.24
CA ARG A 248 -6.41 -3.93 -18.65
C ARG A 248 -6.35 -3.94 -17.13
N SER A 249 -5.18 -4.13 -16.55
CA SER A 249 -5.00 -4.01 -15.12
C SER A 249 -5.07 -2.54 -14.71
N PRO A 250 -6.03 -2.13 -13.85
CA PRO A 250 -6.00 -0.79 -13.27
C PRO A 250 -4.71 -0.53 -12.50
N TYR A 251 -4.15 -1.58 -11.90
CA TYR A 251 -2.97 -1.49 -11.06
C TYR A 251 -1.70 -1.17 -11.87
N ALA A 252 -1.52 -1.77 -13.04
CA ALA A 252 -0.37 -1.50 -13.90
C ALA A 252 -0.30 -0.01 -14.30
N ASN A 253 -1.40 0.55 -14.84
CA ASN A 253 -1.45 1.96 -15.20
C ASN A 253 -1.33 2.88 -13.97
N ARG A 254 -1.95 2.49 -12.85
CA ARG A 254 -1.85 3.25 -11.59
C ARG A 254 -0.40 3.38 -11.14
N ILE A 255 0.39 2.30 -11.13
CA ILE A 255 1.79 2.34 -10.71
C ILE A 255 2.61 3.28 -11.61
N ARG A 256 2.40 3.25 -12.93
CA ARG A 256 3.07 4.19 -13.86
C ARG A 256 2.68 5.65 -13.59
N LEU A 257 1.41 5.90 -13.30
CA LEU A 257 0.91 7.25 -12.98
C LEU A 257 1.46 7.76 -11.65
N ILE A 258 1.51 6.90 -10.61
CA ILE A 258 2.18 7.19 -9.32
C ILE A 258 3.62 7.59 -9.58
N TRP A 259 4.36 6.78 -10.34
CA TRP A 259 5.76 7.03 -10.64
C TRP A 259 5.96 8.39 -11.30
N LEU A 260 5.24 8.65 -12.40
CA LEU A 260 5.36 9.88 -13.17
C LEU A 260 5.03 11.13 -12.34
N GLN A 261 3.93 11.10 -11.58
CA GLN A 261 3.50 12.25 -10.79
C GLN A 261 4.50 12.57 -9.69
N MET A 262 5.07 11.56 -9.05
CA MET A 262 5.96 11.73 -7.90
C MET A 262 7.41 12.01 -8.31
N ARG A 263 7.83 11.63 -9.52
CA ARG A 263 9.20 11.78 -10.05
C ARG A 263 9.76 13.20 -9.87
N GLY A 264 9.00 14.21 -10.29
CA GLY A 264 9.44 15.61 -10.21
C GLY A 264 9.70 16.09 -8.78
N ALA A 265 8.82 15.73 -7.84
CA ALA A 265 8.97 16.08 -6.43
C ALA A 265 10.19 15.41 -5.80
N VAL A 266 10.53 14.18 -6.20
CA VAL A 266 11.76 13.52 -5.75
C VAL A 266 12.99 14.28 -6.25
N MET A 267 13.06 14.59 -7.54
CA MET A 267 14.20 15.32 -8.11
C MET A 267 14.40 16.69 -7.46
N ALA A 268 13.32 17.37 -7.08
CA ALA A 268 13.38 18.68 -6.43
C ALA A 268 13.86 18.63 -4.97
N ASN A 269 13.71 17.50 -4.27
CA ASN A 269 13.93 17.38 -2.83
C ASN A 269 15.07 16.43 -2.44
N PHE A 270 15.84 15.93 -3.41
CA PHE A 270 16.91 14.98 -3.18
C PHE A 270 18.27 15.53 -3.68
N PRO A 271 19.39 15.28 -2.98
CA PRO A 271 20.70 15.75 -3.43
C PRO A 271 21.08 15.15 -4.79
N GLN A 272 21.81 15.92 -5.60
CA GLN A 272 22.34 15.43 -6.88
C GLN A 272 23.26 14.23 -6.68
N ALA A 273 23.22 13.29 -7.64
CA ALA A 273 24.05 12.09 -7.60
C ALA A 273 25.55 12.47 -7.67
N PRO A 274 26.38 11.93 -6.76
CA PRO A 274 27.83 12.17 -6.80
C PRO A 274 28.52 11.48 -7.99
N GLY A 275 27.87 10.51 -8.61
CA GLY A 275 28.45 9.66 -9.66
C GLY A 275 29.17 8.44 -9.08
N ILE A 276 29.18 7.36 -9.86
CA ILE A 276 29.84 6.11 -9.48
C ILE A 276 31.36 6.33 -9.44
N ARG A 277 31.98 6.03 -8.29
CA ARG A 277 33.44 6.13 -8.09
C ARG A 277 34.13 5.02 -8.88
N THR A 278 35.34 5.26 -9.37
CA THR A 278 36.15 4.21 -10.03
C THR A 278 36.66 3.14 -9.06
N ASP A 279 36.86 3.51 -7.79
CA ASP A 279 37.28 2.59 -6.73
C ASP A 279 36.07 1.89 -6.10
N HIS A 280 35.62 0.82 -6.76
CA HIS A 280 34.50 0.01 -6.27
C HIS A 280 34.84 -0.71 -4.96
N GLU A 281 36.11 -1.08 -4.73
CA GLU A 281 36.53 -1.79 -3.53
C GLU A 281 36.39 -0.90 -2.29
N SER A 282 36.77 0.38 -2.37
CA SER A 282 36.51 1.33 -1.27
C SER A 282 35.01 1.51 -1.01
N TYR A 283 34.16 1.54 -2.05
CA TYR A 283 32.71 1.63 -1.85
C TYR A 283 32.17 0.38 -1.14
N MET A 284 32.59 -0.80 -1.57
CA MET A 284 32.15 -2.07 -0.95
C MET A 284 32.64 -2.19 0.48
N LYS A 285 33.83 -1.66 0.80
CA LYS A 285 34.32 -1.57 2.18
C LYS A 285 33.45 -0.63 3.03
N ASP A 286 33.08 0.55 2.52
CA ASP A 286 32.18 1.47 3.23
C ASP A 286 30.82 0.81 3.53
N VAL A 287 30.32 -0.05 2.63
CA VAL A 287 29.11 -0.86 2.81
C VAL A 287 29.31 -1.90 3.92
N ASP A 288 30.46 -2.59 3.96
CA ASP A 288 30.75 -3.56 5.02
C ASP A 288 30.87 -2.89 6.39
N ASP A 289 31.56 -1.75 6.47
CA ASP A 289 31.82 -1.04 7.72
C ASP A 289 30.52 -0.50 8.37
N ILE A 290 29.46 -0.26 7.59
CA ILE A 290 28.16 0.22 8.11
C ILE A 290 27.19 -0.90 8.49
N TYR A 291 27.51 -2.17 8.20
CA TYR A 291 26.58 -3.30 8.33
C TYR A 291 25.93 -3.43 9.72
N ILE A 292 26.70 -3.33 10.79
CA ILE A 292 26.16 -3.52 12.16
C ILE A 292 25.11 -2.45 12.48
N THR A 293 25.39 -1.20 12.11
CA THR A 293 24.46 -0.07 12.25
C THR A 293 23.22 -0.27 11.41
N ASP A 294 23.38 -0.64 10.13
CA ASP A 294 22.26 -0.92 9.23
C ASP A 294 21.34 -2.02 9.77
N ALA A 295 21.92 -3.17 10.14
CA ALA A 295 21.18 -4.31 10.67
C ALA A 295 20.44 -3.95 11.96
N TYR A 296 21.09 -3.22 12.88
CA TYR A 296 20.47 -2.81 14.14
C TYR A 296 19.22 -1.97 13.91
N HIS A 297 19.34 -0.87 13.15
CA HIS A 297 18.21 0.02 12.94
C HIS A 297 17.14 -0.61 12.06
N SER A 298 17.53 -1.31 11.00
CA SER A 298 16.59 -1.98 10.08
C SER A 298 15.76 -3.04 10.80
N LEU A 299 16.36 -3.89 11.64
CA LEU A 299 15.62 -4.90 12.41
C LEU A 299 14.77 -4.26 13.52
N SER A 300 15.29 -3.23 14.19
CA SER A 300 14.58 -2.56 15.28
C SER A 300 13.35 -1.77 14.79
N ILE A 301 13.37 -1.22 13.57
CA ILE A 301 12.19 -0.62 12.92
C ILE A 301 11.04 -1.63 12.78
N GLU A 302 11.37 -2.89 12.48
CA GLU A 302 10.43 -4.02 12.43
C GLU A 302 10.11 -4.62 13.81
N ARG A 303 10.55 -3.96 14.89
CA ARG A 303 10.32 -4.32 16.29
C ARG A 303 11.00 -5.61 16.77
N TYR A 304 12.03 -6.09 16.06
CA TYR A 304 12.92 -7.12 16.61
C TYR A 304 13.74 -6.55 17.77
N ARG A 305 14.02 -7.37 18.79
CA ARG A 305 14.82 -6.98 19.96
C ARG A 305 16.26 -7.44 19.77
N VAL A 306 17.00 -6.72 18.92
CA VAL A 306 18.40 -7.02 18.61
C VAL A 306 19.35 -6.07 19.32
N THR A 307 20.55 -6.56 19.65
CA THR A 307 21.67 -5.73 20.14
C THR A 307 22.82 -5.75 19.15
N PRO A 308 23.71 -4.74 19.15
CA PRO A 308 24.90 -4.75 18.30
C PRO A 308 25.77 -6.00 18.51
N GLU A 309 25.87 -6.49 19.76
CA GLU A 309 26.62 -7.70 20.10
C GLU A 309 26.00 -8.96 19.48
N LEU A 310 24.67 -9.07 19.50
CA LEU A 310 23.97 -10.17 18.85
C LEU A 310 24.22 -10.15 17.34
N ILE A 311 24.12 -8.97 16.72
CA ILE A 311 24.35 -8.81 15.28
C ILE A 311 25.79 -9.21 14.94
N GLN A 312 26.76 -8.78 15.73
CA GLN A 312 28.17 -9.10 15.54
C GLN A 312 28.44 -10.61 15.71
N LYS A 313 27.89 -11.24 16.76
CA LYS A 313 28.00 -12.69 17.00
C LYS A 313 27.44 -13.48 15.81
N VAL A 314 26.32 -13.03 15.27
CA VAL A 314 25.62 -13.71 14.16
C VAL A 314 26.33 -13.51 12.83
N SER A 315 26.94 -12.35 12.58
CA SER A 315 27.68 -12.07 11.35
C SER A 315 29.09 -12.69 11.35
N SER A 316 29.72 -12.87 12.52
CA SER A 316 31.03 -13.54 12.63
C SER A 316 30.97 -15.06 12.45
N GLY A 317 29.77 -15.65 12.54
CA GLY A 317 29.58 -17.10 12.46
C GLY A 317 29.72 -17.82 13.80
N GLU A 318 29.87 -17.10 14.90
CA GLU A 318 29.91 -17.65 16.28
C GLU A 318 28.54 -18.07 16.82
N TRP A 319 27.48 -17.80 16.07
CA TRP A 319 26.12 -18.23 16.39
C TRP A 319 25.86 -19.63 15.81
N ASP A 320 25.83 -20.63 16.69
CA ASP A 320 25.64 -22.04 16.34
C ASP A 320 24.21 -22.53 16.65
N THR A 321 23.57 -23.08 15.63
CA THR A 321 22.22 -23.67 15.70
C THR A 321 22.21 -25.16 16.02
N GLU A 322 23.36 -25.83 15.98
CA GLU A 322 23.49 -27.28 16.13
C GLU A 322 23.64 -27.69 17.61
N GLU A 323 24.37 -26.92 18.43
CA GLU A 323 24.72 -27.31 19.80
C GLU A 323 23.91 -26.63 20.93
N ASN A 324 23.16 -25.55 20.66
CA ASN A 324 22.44 -24.77 21.70
C ASN A 324 20.92 -24.62 21.46
N GLU A 325 20.11 -25.44 22.16
CA GLU A 325 18.64 -25.37 22.10
C GLU A 325 18.05 -24.00 22.50
N GLY A 326 18.77 -23.21 23.30
CA GLY A 326 18.36 -21.87 23.73
C GLY A 326 18.51 -20.80 22.64
N ASP A 327 19.52 -20.94 21.78
CA ASP A 327 19.76 -20.03 20.64
C ASP A 327 18.82 -20.38 19.46
N ARG A 328 18.45 -21.65 19.33
CA ARG A 328 17.52 -22.17 18.30
C ARG A 328 16.09 -21.61 18.37
N LYS A 329 15.70 -21.01 19.49
CA LYS A 329 14.36 -20.42 19.72
C LYS A 329 14.36 -18.89 19.74
N GLN A 330 15.49 -18.24 19.49
CA GLN A 330 15.57 -16.79 19.49
C GLN A 330 15.18 -16.22 18.11
N ARG A 331 13.89 -15.87 17.96
CA ARG A 331 13.35 -15.17 16.80
C ARG A 331 14.23 -14.00 16.34
N ASP A 332 14.74 -13.22 17.30
CA ASP A 332 15.59 -12.06 17.03
C ASP A 332 16.96 -12.44 16.43
N ALA A 333 17.57 -13.54 16.90
CA ALA A 333 18.84 -14.04 16.37
C ALA A 333 18.70 -14.57 14.94
N MET A 334 17.61 -15.31 14.65
CA MET A 334 17.30 -15.75 13.28
C MET A 334 17.05 -14.57 12.34
N ALA A 335 16.34 -13.54 12.80
CA ALA A 335 16.12 -12.34 12.02
C ALA A 335 17.44 -11.63 11.71
N ALA A 336 18.35 -11.52 12.69
CA ALA A 336 19.69 -10.99 12.48
C ALA A 336 20.50 -11.84 11.48
N ARG A 337 20.40 -13.17 11.56
CA ARG A 337 21.12 -14.09 10.66
C ARG A 337 20.63 -13.99 9.23
N GLY A 338 19.31 -13.98 9.05
CA GLY A 338 18.69 -13.85 7.73
C GLY A 338 19.00 -12.48 7.13
N TYR A 339 19.00 -11.43 7.94
CA TYR A 339 19.39 -10.10 7.50
C TYR A 339 20.84 -10.07 6.99
N TYR A 340 21.78 -10.71 7.71
CA TYR A 340 23.17 -10.85 7.25
C TYR A 340 23.26 -11.58 5.89
N GLN A 341 22.57 -12.71 5.76
CA GLN A 341 22.56 -13.51 4.53
C GLN A 341 21.98 -12.74 3.34
N ALA A 342 20.89 -12.01 3.56
CA ALA A 342 20.30 -11.13 2.56
C ALA A 342 21.24 -9.98 2.19
N PHE A 343 21.88 -9.35 3.19
CA PHE A 343 22.85 -8.27 3.00
C PHE A 343 24.04 -8.71 2.12
N GLN A 344 24.58 -9.91 2.33
CA GLN A 344 25.63 -10.46 1.45
C GLN A 344 25.15 -10.66 0.01
N SER A 345 23.87 -11.00 -0.18
CA SER A 345 23.28 -11.11 -1.52
C SER A 345 23.08 -9.75 -2.19
N VAL A 346 22.63 -8.76 -1.43
CA VAL A 346 22.50 -7.36 -1.88
C VAL A 346 23.87 -6.80 -2.29
N LYS A 347 24.93 -7.07 -1.53
CA LYS A 347 26.30 -6.69 -1.88
C LYS A 347 26.74 -7.22 -3.25
N ARG A 348 26.37 -8.47 -3.59
CA ARG A 348 26.66 -9.04 -4.91
C ARG A 348 25.93 -8.29 -6.02
N SER A 349 24.68 -7.92 -5.79
CA SER A 349 23.88 -7.13 -6.73
C SER A 349 24.47 -5.72 -6.90
N ILE A 350 24.87 -5.06 -5.81
CA ILE A 350 25.55 -3.75 -5.85
C ILE A 350 26.85 -3.85 -6.63
N LYS A 351 27.67 -4.87 -6.39
CA LYS A 351 28.92 -5.06 -7.13
C LYS A 351 28.68 -5.15 -8.64
N ALA A 352 27.69 -5.93 -9.07
CA ALA A 352 27.32 -6.04 -10.49
C ALA A 352 26.87 -4.68 -11.08
N ILE A 353 26.13 -3.87 -10.32
CA ILE A 353 25.69 -2.53 -10.73
C ILE A 353 26.86 -1.57 -10.87
N LEU A 354 27.79 -1.57 -9.91
CA LEU A 354 29.03 -0.78 -9.99
C LEU A 354 29.86 -1.19 -11.21
N GLU A 355 29.86 -2.48 -11.55
CA GLU A 355 30.52 -3.04 -12.75
C GLU A 355 29.75 -2.79 -14.07
N GLY A 356 28.62 -2.07 -14.04
CA GLY A 356 27.91 -1.59 -15.21
C GLY A 356 26.59 -2.30 -15.54
N ALA A 357 26.10 -3.20 -14.69
CA ALA A 357 24.76 -3.77 -14.86
C ALA A 357 23.66 -2.71 -14.66
N ASN A 358 22.56 -2.82 -15.41
CA ASN A 358 21.38 -1.98 -15.15
C ASN A 358 20.80 -2.31 -13.77
N ALA A 359 20.61 -1.29 -12.94
CA ALA A 359 20.17 -1.45 -11.56
C ALA A 359 18.78 -2.07 -11.43
N GLY A 360 17.81 -1.65 -12.25
CA GLY A 360 16.45 -2.19 -12.24
C GLY A 360 16.43 -3.67 -12.62
N THR A 361 17.05 -4.03 -13.75
CA THR A 361 17.16 -5.41 -14.22
C THR A 361 17.90 -6.31 -13.23
N GLN A 362 18.97 -5.81 -12.60
CA GLN A 362 19.75 -6.57 -11.63
C GLN A 362 18.92 -6.89 -10.38
N VAL A 363 18.14 -5.92 -9.88
CA VAL A 363 17.28 -6.15 -8.72
C VAL A 363 16.10 -7.06 -9.04
N ASP A 364 15.45 -6.91 -10.19
CA ASP A 364 14.36 -7.80 -10.62
C ASP A 364 14.80 -9.27 -10.56
N LYS A 365 16.01 -9.55 -11.04
CA LYS A 365 16.62 -10.88 -10.97
C LYS A 365 16.87 -11.37 -9.55
N ASP A 366 17.32 -10.48 -8.65
CA ASP A 366 17.93 -10.88 -7.38
C ASP A 366 17.00 -10.77 -6.16
N HIS A 367 15.94 -9.95 -6.21
CA HIS A 367 15.12 -9.63 -5.03
C HIS A 367 14.45 -10.88 -4.41
N ALA A 368 14.10 -11.88 -5.23
CA ALA A 368 13.54 -13.15 -4.74
C ALA A 368 14.59 -13.95 -3.96
N THR A 369 15.87 -13.86 -4.34
CA THR A 369 16.96 -14.49 -3.61
C THR A 369 17.24 -13.76 -2.31
N TRP A 370 17.23 -12.43 -2.29
CA TRP A 370 17.36 -11.65 -1.06
C TRP A 370 16.27 -12.02 -0.04
N TYR A 371 15.02 -12.14 -0.52
CA TYR A 371 13.89 -12.53 0.32
C TYR A 371 14.05 -13.93 0.90
N ARG A 372 14.46 -14.92 0.10
CA ARG A 372 14.76 -16.26 0.62
C ARG A 372 15.83 -16.22 1.71
N GLN A 373 16.95 -15.57 1.43
CA GLN A 373 18.05 -15.42 2.41
C GLN A 373 17.61 -14.71 3.70
N LEU A 374 16.65 -13.78 3.62
CA LEU A 374 16.12 -13.08 4.79
C LEU A 374 15.39 -14.02 5.77
N PHE A 375 14.85 -15.14 5.28
CA PHE A 375 14.00 -16.06 6.05
C PHE A 375 14.50 -17.52 6.08
N ASP A 376 15.55 -17.88 5.34
CA ASP A 376 16.20 -19.19 5.33
C ASP A 376 16.51 -19.72 6.77
N PRO A 377 16.99 -18.90 7.72
CA PRO A 377 17.20 -19.36 9.10
C PRO A 377 15.91 -19.81 9.80
N SER A 378 14.80 -19.12 9.54
CA SER A 378 13.48 -19.49 10.08
C SER A 378 12.95 -20.79 9.48
N VAL A 379 13.26 -21.06 8.20
CA VAL A 379 12.95 -22.36 7.56
C VAL A 379 13.80 -23.47 8.15
N THR A 380 15.10 -23.23 8.31
CA THR A 380 16.04 -24.19 8.90
C THR A 380 15.65 -24.56 10.34
N ALA A 381 15.16 -23.58 11.12
CA ALA A 381 14.65 -23.81 12.46
C ALA A 381 13.26 -24.50 12.51
N GLY A 382 12.61 -24.70 11.35
CA GLY A 382 11.28 -25.29 11.25
C GLY A 382 10.12 -24.37 11.65
N LEU A 383 10.35 -23.06 11.75
CA LEU A 383 9.32 -22.06 12.05
C LEU A 383 8.51 -21.65 10.83
N LEU A 384 9.11 -21.74 9.64
CA LEU A 384 8.47 -21.52 8.35
C LEU A 384 8.67 -22.75 7.46
N LYS A 385 7.76 -22.98 6.54
CA LYS A 385 7.93 -23.98 5.48
C LYS A 385 8.69 -23.36 4.32
N ALA A 386 9.46 -24.15 3.59
CA ALA A 386 10.13 -23.68 2.36
C ALA A 386 9.12 -23.15 1.33
N SER A 387 7.90 -23.71 1.29
CA SER A 387 6.79 -23.22 0.46
C SER A 387 6.33 -21.81 0.83
N ASP A 388 6.54 -21.37 2.06
CA ASP A 388 6.14 -20.03 2.50
C ASP A 388 7.05 -18.95 1.86
N LEU A 389 8.23 -19.35 1.36
CA LEU A 389 9.18 -18.48 0.65
C LEU A 389 9.07 -18.60 -0.88
N SER A 390 8.07 -19.32 -1.41
CA SER A 390 7.91 -19.52 -2.85
C SER A 390 7.26 -18.31 -3.53
N GLY A 391 8.08 -17.31 -3.83
CA GLY A 391 7.66 -16.12 -4.57
C GLY A 391 6.87 -15.11 -3.73
N TYR A 392 5.95 -14.40 -4.38
CA TYR A 392 5.10 -13.40 -3.72
C TYR A 392 3.97 -14.03 -2.90
N ARG A 393 3.42 -13.25 -1.98
CA ARG A 393 2.33 -13.69 -1.10
C ARG A 393 1.11 -14.20 -1.87
N ASN A 394 0.41 -15.14 -1.25
CA ASN A 394 -0.82 -15.75 -1.75
C ASN A 394 -2.06 -15.37 -0.94
N SER A 395 -1.89 -14.52 0.08
CA SER A 395 -2.95 -14.05 0.97
C SER A 395 -2.91 -12.53 1.10
N GLN A 396 -4.03 -11.93 1.48
CA GLN A 396 -4.07 -10.49 1.70
C GLN A 396 -3.35 -10.12 3.01
N VAL A 397 -2.66 -8.97 3.00
CA VAL A 397 -1.91 -8.45 4.14
C VAL A 397 -2.30 -6.99 4.39
N TYR A 398 -2.08 -6.54 5.62
CA TYR A 398 -2.37 -5.18 6.06
C TYR A 398 -1.16 -4.58 6.76
N ILE A 399 -0.98 -3.27 6.61
CA ILE A 399 0.13 -2.55 7.23
C ILE A 399 -0.36 -2.00 8.57
N GLY A 400 0.38 -2.34 9.64
CA GLY A 400 0.05 -1.88 10.98
C GLY A 400 0.02 -0.35 11.05
N ASN A 401 -1.08 0.20 11.59
CA ASN A 401 -1.33 1.62 11.74
C ASN A 401 -1.41 2.47 10.45
N SER A 402 -1.64 1.87 9.29
CA SER A 402 -1.77 2.59 8.02
C SER A 402 -3.20 2.53 7.48
N LYS A 403 -3.69 3.63 6.92
CA LYS A 403 -4.95 3.65 6.15
C LYS A 403 -4.78 3.08 4.75
N HIS A 404 -3.54 2.93 4.29
CA HIS A 404 -3.25 2.25 3.04
C HIS A 404 -3.54 0.76 3.16
N VAL A 405 -4.32 0.25 2.21
CA VAL A 405 -4.56 -1.19 2.08
C VAL A 405 -3.72 -1.66 0.91
N PRO A 406 -2.73 -2.54 1.15
CA PRO A 406 -1.95 -3.14 0.07
C PRO A 406 -2.84 -3.75 -1.02
N LEU A 407 -2.31 -3.74 -2.25
CA LEU A 407 -3.00 -4.32 -3.40
C LEU A 407 -3.44 -5.75 -3.11
N ASN A 408 -4.55 -6.24 -3.68
CA ASN A 408 -4.88 -7.65 -3.53
C ASN A 408 -3.84 -8.54 -4.26
N VAL A 409 -3.92 -9.86 -4.10
CA VAL A 409 -2.90 -10.78 -4.62
C VAL A 409 -2.78 -10.73 -6.15
N GLU A 410 -3.90 -10.62 -6.87
CA GLU A 410 -3.92 -10.54 -8.33
C GLU A 410 -3.33 -9.21 -8.81
N ALA A 411 -3.79 -8.10 -8.22
CA ALA A 411 -3.30 -6.76 -8.46
C ALA A 411 -1.79 -6.60 -8.23
N MET A 412 -1.27 -7.23 -7.19
CA MET A 412 0.16 -7.23 -6.87
C MET A 412 0.99 -7.95 -7.96
N ARG A 413 0.47 -9.03 -8.55
CA ARG A 413 1.14 -9.75 -9.64
C ARG A 413 1.22 -8.93 -10.91
N ASP A 414 0.25 -8.06 -11.15
CA ASP A 414 0.29 -7.10 -12.26
C ASP A 414 1.22 -5.91 -11.96
N ALA A 415 1.28 -5.47 -10.70
CA ALA A 415 2.02 -4.27 -10.30
C ALA A 415 3.54 -4.48 -10.17
N MET A 416 3.98 -5.66 -9.72
CA MET A 416 5.41 -5.94 -9.49
C MET A 416 6.27 -5.86 -10.76
N PRO A 417 5.89 -6.47 -11.91
CA PRO A 417 6.65 -6.30 -13.15
C PRO A 417 6.79 -4.83 -13.57
N ILE A 418 5.71 -4.05 -13.41
CA ILE A 418 5.69 -2.63 -13.77
C ILE A 418 6.67 -1.83 -12.91
N LEU A 419 6.79 -2.14 -11.61
CA LEU A 419 7.80 -1.51 -10.75
C LEU A 419 9.21 -1.74 -11.31
N PHE A 420 9.54 -2.96 -11.71
CA PHE A 420 10.89 -3.27 -12.21
C PHE A 420 11.17 -2.70 -13.59
N GLU A 421 10.16 -2.67 -14.48
CA GLU A 421 10.27 -1.93 -15.76
C GLU A 421 10.58 -0.44 -15.52
N LEU A 422 9.87 0.19 -14.58
CA LEU A 422 10.10 1.61 -14.23
C LEU A 422 11.49 1.83 -13.63
N LEU A 423 11.99 0.90 -12.80
CA LEU A 423 13.35 0.95 -12.28
C LEU A 423 14.40 0.79 -13.37
N GLU A 424 14.17 -0.08 -14.34
CA GLU A 424 15.07 -0.29 -15.47
C GLU A 424 15.16 0.98 -16.34
N GLU A 425 14.02 1.57 -16.67
CA GLU A 425 13.88 2.74 -17.55
C GLU A 425 14.31 4.07 -16.90
N GLU A 426 14.18 4.21 -15.58
CA GLU A 426 14.45 5.48 -14.89
C GLU A 426 15.93 5.89 -14.96
N SER A 427 16.22 7.10 -15.41
CA SER A 427 17.60 7.58 -15.53
C SER A 427 18.17 8.15 -14.23
N GLU A 428 17.32 8.64 -13.33
CA GLU A 428 17.73 9.31 -12.10
C GLU A 428 17.84 8.33 -10.92
N ALA A 429 19.05 8.13 -10.39
CA ALA A 429 19.29 7.22 -9.27
C ALA A 429 18.54 7.63 -7.99
N SER A 430 18.34 8.93 -7.75
CA SER A 430 17.53 9.44 -6.64
C SER A 430 16.06 9.01 -6.76
N VAL A 431 15.50 9.10 -7.97
CA VAL A 431 14.14 8.66 -8.28
C VAL A 431 14.03 7.16 -8.11
N ARG A 432 14.97 6.38 -8.65
CA ARG A 432 15.04 4.92 -8.43
C ARG A 432 15.05 4.58 -6.94
N ALA A 433 15.84 5.28 -6.13
CA ALA A 433 15.96 5.00 -4.70
C ALA A 433 14.67 5.31 -3.92
N VAL A 434 14.13 6.51 -4.10
CA VAL A 434 12.95 6.96 -3.34
C VAL A 434 11.69 6.25 -3.83
N LEU A 435 11.41 6.26 -5.14
CA LEU A 435 10.20 5.64 -5.68
C LEU A 435 10.31 4.12 -5.72
N GLY A 436 11.48 3.55 -5.97
CA GLY A 436 11.69 2.11 -5.88
C GLY A 436 11.37 1.59 -4.48
N HIS A 437 11.89 2.24 -3.44
CA HIS A 437 11.52 1.92 -2.07
C HIS A 437 10.01 2.08 -1.84
N PHE A 438 9.48 3.28 -2.09
CA PHE A 438 8.09 3.62 -1.78
C PHE A 438 7.10 2.69 -2.48
N VAL A 439 7.23 2.53 -3.80
CA VAL A 439 6.31 1.72 -4.61
C VAL A 439 6.41 0.24 -4.23
N PHE A 440 7.61 -0.27 -3.91
CA PHE A 440 7.76 -1.64 -3.41
C PHE A 440 6.99 -1.88 -2.11
N VAL A 441 7.13 -0.99 -1.13
CA VAL A 441 6.42 -1.14 0.16
C VAL A 441 4.91 -0.82 0.05
N PHE A 442 4.52 0.00 -0.93
CA PHE A 442 3.13 0.28 -1.30
C PHE A 442 2.45 -0.96 -1.88
N ILE A 443 3.11 -1.69 -2.79
CA ILE A 443 2.60 -2.95 -3.35
C ILE A 443 2.58 -4.05 -2.27
N HIS A 444 3.61 -4.08 -1.42
CA HIS A 444 3.75 -5.00 -0.30
C HIS A 444 3.72 -6.49 -0.73
N PRO A 445 4.68 -6.94 -1.57
CA PRO A 445 4.58 -8.21 -2.29
C PRO A 445 4.79 -9.48 -1.46
N TYR A 446 5.34 -9.39 -0.25
CA TYR A 446 5.64 -10.56 0.59
C TYR A 446 4.77 -10.63 1.86
N MET A 447 4.72 -11.81 2.49
CA MET A 447 3.98 -12.03 3.75
C MET A 447 4.59 -11.26 4.94
N ASP A 448 5.93 -11.13 4.96
CA ASP A 448 6.70 -10.33 5.92
C ASP A 448 7.99 -9.87 5.22
N GLY A 449 8.73 -8.94 5.82
CA GLY A 449 10.05 -8.50 5.36
C GLY A 449 10.02 -7.38 4.33
N ASN A 450 8.84 -6.88 3.94
CA ASN A 450 8.70 -5.82 2.94
C ASN A 450 9.47 -4.55 3.30
N GLY A 451 9.47 -4.13 4.57
CA GLY A 451 10.26 -2.97 5.02
C GLY A 451 11.77 -3.17 4.87
N ARG A 452 12.28 -4.34 5.27
CA ARG A 452 13.71 -4.71 5.15
C ARG A 452 14.12 -4.80 3.68
N MET A 453 13.31 -5.45 2.85
CA MET A 453 13.50 -5.53 1.40
C MET A 453 13.45 -4.16 0.74
N GLY A 454 12.52 -3.28 1.14
CA GLY A 454 12.42 -1.91 0.64
C GLY A 454 13.68 -1.09 0.95
N ARG A 455 14.25 -1.22 2.15
CA ARG A 455 15.51 -0.54 2.53
C ARG A 455 16.73 -1.09 1.78
N PHE A 456 16.77 -2.40 1.50
CA PHE A 456 17.79 -2.97 0.62
C PHE A 456 17.66 -2.48 -0.82
N LEU A 457 16.43 -2.43 -1.35
CA LEU A 457 16.14 -1.87 -2.66
C LEU A 457 16.59 -0.41 -2.75
N MET A 458 16.20 0.41 -1.78
CA MET A 458 16.63 1.81 -1.66
C MET A 458 18.15 1.94 -1.77
N ASN A 459 18.89 1.22 -0.93
CA ASN A 459 20.36 1.32 -0.89
C ASN A 459 21.01 0.78 -2.17
N THR A 460 20.43 -0.23 -2.79
CA THR A 460 20.91 -0.75 -4.08
C THR A 460 20.73 0.30 -5.19
N MET A 461 19.60 1.02 -5.19
CA MET A 461 19.37 2.10 -6.14
C MET A 461 20.22 3.34 -5.84
N LEU A 462 20.49 3.66 -4.57
CA LEU A 462 21.46 4.68 -4.18
C LEU A 462 22.85 4.38 -4.73
N ALA A 463 23.30 3.12 -4.64
CA ALA A 463 24.58 2.70 -5.21
C ALA A 463 24.66 2.95 -6.72
N SER A 464 23.56 2.82 -7.46
CA SER A 464 23.51 3.10 -8.90
C SER A 464 23.80 4.56 -9.28
N GLY A 465 23.71 5.50 -8.32
CA GLY A 465 24.10 6.90 -8.50
C GLY A 465 25.42 7.26 -7.80
N GLY A 466 26.10 6.28 -7.19
CA GLY A 466 27.28 6.50 -6.35
C GLY A 466 26.99 7.11 -4.97
N TYR A 467 25.72 7.20 -4.57
CA TYR A 467 25.37 7.65 -3.22
C TYR A 467 25.89 6.64 -2.18
N PRO A 468 26.28 7.11 -0.98
CA PRO A 468 26.69 6.22 0.09
C PRO A 468 25.51 5.40 0.63
N TRP A 469 25.78 4.20 1.14
CA TRP A 469 24.79 3.44 1.90
C TRP A 469 24.27 4.27 3.07
N THR A 470 22.94 4.39 3.15
CA THR A 470 22.24 5.28 4.05
C THR A 470 21.29 4.49 4.94
N VAL A 471 21.45 4.68 6.25
CA VAL A 471 20.67 3.99 7.29
C VAL A 471 19.56 4.89 7.78
N ILE A 472 18.33 4.36 7.81
CA ILE A 472 17.19 5.04 8.45
C ILE A 472 17.27 4.76 9.96
N PRO A 473 17.45 5.79 10.82
CA PRO A 473 17.53 5.57 12.26
C PRO A 473 16.20 5.08 12.83
N VAL A 474 16.25 4.18 13.82
CA VAL A 474 15.03 3.65 14.48
C VAL A 474 14.33 4.73 15.31
N GLU A 475 15.10 5.70 15.79
CA GLU A 475 14.64 6.88 16.52
C GLU A 475 13.73 7.75 15.64
N LYS A 476 13.95 7.73 14.31
CA LYS A 476 13.13 8.45 13.32
C LYS A 476 12.04 7.57 12.69
N ARG A 477 11.73 6.40 13.28
CA ARG A 477 10.72 5.47 12.75
C ARG A 477 9.37 6.15 12.53
N ASP A 478 8.90 6.97 13.47
CA ASP A 478 7.57 7.58 13.36
C ASP A 478 7.52 8.62 12.23
N GLU A 479 8.57 9.41 12.05
CA GLU A 479 8.72 10.34 10.92
C GLU A 479 8.74 9.59 9.58
N TYR A 480 9.53 8.51 9.49
CA TYR A 480 9.59 7.64 8.32
C TYR A 480 8.22 7.02 7.97
N MET A 481 7.50 6.49 8.97
CA MET A 481 6.18 5.89 8.75
C MET A 481 5.13 6.94 8.36
N GLN A 482 5.17 8.15 8.95
CA GLN A 482 4.27 9.24 8.57
C GLN A 482 4.52 9.73 7.15
N ALA A 483 5.78 9.82 6.73
CA ALA A 483 6.13 10.18 5.36
C ALA A 483 5.64 9.15 4.33
N LEU A 484 5.71 7.85 4.66
CA LEU A 484 5.13 6.80 3.81
C LEU A 484 3.60 6.83 3.78
N GLU A 485 2.94 7.13 4.91
CA GLU A 485 1.48 7.28 4.97
C GLU A 485 1.01 8.44 4.09
N GLU A 486 1.69 9.58 4.14
CA GLU A 486 1.40 10.75 3.32
C GLU A 486 1.54 10.44 1.82
N ALA A 487 2.59 9.71 1.44
CA ALA A 487 2.77 9.26 0.06
C ALA A 487 1.70 8.25 -0.38
N SER A 488 1.37 7.27 0.47
CA SER A 488 0.44 6.18 0.14
C SER A 488 -1.02 6.65 0.06
N VAL A 489 -1.43 7.51 0.99
CA VAL A 489 -2.85 7.89 1.17
C VAL A 489 -3.16 9.24 0.53
N ARG A 490 -2.23 10.20 0.58
CA ARG A 490 -2.42 11.55 0.03
C ARG A 490 -1.68 11.80 -1.27
N GLN A 491 -1.01 10.78 -1.82
CA GLN A 491 -0.25 10.87 -3.07
C GLN A 491 0.84 11.96 -3.03
N ASN A 492 1.36 12.25 -1.84
CA ASN A 492 2.35 13.30 -1.60
C ASN A 492 3.68 12.68 -1.15
N ILE A 493 4.60 12.51 -2.12
CA ILE A 493 5.92 11.89 -1.87
C ILE A 493 6.93 12.83 -1.22
N GLU A 494 6.67 14.15 -1.24
CA GLU A 494 7.67 15.16 -0.88
C GLU A 494 8.26 14.97 0.52
N PRO A 495 7.46 14.69 1.57
CA PRO A 495 8.01 14.45 2.91
C PRO A 495 8.96 13.24 2.94
N PHE A 496 8.65 12.19 2.19
CA PHE A 496 9.49 10.99 2.12
C PHE A 496 10.79 11.25 1.34
N ALA A 497 10.69 11.95 0.22
CA ALA A 497 11.85 12.35 -0.57
C ALA A 497 12.80 13.25 0.23
N LYS A 498 12.27 14.23 0.95
CA LYS A 498 13.04 15.13 1.81
C LYS A 498 13.68 14.39 2.98
N PHE A 499 12.91 13.54 3.66
CA PHE A 499 13.43 12.71 4.77
C PHE A 499 14.65 11.89 4.34
N LEU A 500 14.55 11.16 3.23
CA LEU A 500 15.67 10.39 2.71
C LEU A 500 16.79 11.28 2.17
N GLY A 501 16.45 12.38 1.49
CA GLY A 501 17.42 13.33 0.94
C GLY A 501 18.29 13.95 2.02
N ASP A 502 17.71 14.30 3.16
CA ASP A 502 18.42 14.83 4.32
C ASP A 502 19.40 13.79 4.90
N LEU A 503 18.96 12.54 5.08
CA LEU A 503 19.84 11.44 5.54
C LEU A 503 21.00 11.18 4.58
N VAL A 504 20.73 11.14 3.27
CA VAL A 504 21.76 10.94 2.24
C VAL A 504 22.74 12.12 2.22
N ASN A 505 22.25 13.35 2.32
CA ASN A 505 23.09 14.55 2.32
C ASN A 505 24.01 14.60 3.56
N GLU A 506 23.52 14.20 4.74
CA GLU A 506 24.36 14.04 5.94
C GLU A 506 25.44 12.98 5.73
N ARG A 507 25.07 11.82 5.16
CA ARG A 507 26.02 10.74 4.87
C ARG A 507 27.07 11.15 3.85
N MET A 508 26.71 11.90 2.81
CA MET A 508 27.65 12.47 1.85
C MET A 508 28.63 13.46 2.48
N LYS A 509 28.26 14.13 3.58
CA LYS A 509 29.12 14.99 4.39
C LYS A 509 29.96 14.23 5.42
N GLY A 510 29.92 12.89 5.41
CA GLY A 510 30.66 12.03 6.33
C GLY A 510 30.04 11.90 7.72
N LYS A 511 28.79 12.35 7.92
CA LYS A 511 28.06 12.21 9.18
C LYS A 511 27.16 10.98 9.15
N ASN A 512 27.12 10.23 10.25
CA ASN A 512 26.16 9.15 10.42
C ASN A 512 24.99 9.65 11.25
N ALA A 513 23.81 9.75 10.64
CA ALA A 513 22.57 10.09 11.34
C ALA A 513 22.09 8.98 12.30
N ALA A 514 22.54 7.75 12.04
CA ALA A 514 22.21 6.54 12.78
C ALA A 514 23.39 6.15 13.66
N GLU A 515 23.15 6.02 14.97
CA GLU A 515 24.16 5.66 15.97
C GLU A 515 23.75 4.39 16.70
N LEU A 516 24.73 3.53 17.01
CA LEU A 516 24.50 2.36 17.83
C LEU A 516 24.30 2.78 19.30
N PRO A 517 23.44 2.09 20.06
CA PRO A 517 23.28 2.36 21.48
C PRO A 517 24.62 2.15 22.21
N ASN A 518 25.00 3.10 23.06
CA ASN A 518 26.18 2.98 23.92
C ASN A 518 26.09 1.72 24.79
N LYS A 519 27.19 0.97 24.91
CA LYS A 519 27.31 -0.14 25.85
C LYS A 519 27.03 0.39 27.26
N LYS A 520 25.92 -0.04 27.86
CA LYS A 520 25.62 0.20 29.27
C LYS A 520 26.39 -0.76 30.16
#